data_AF-A0A699GQ62-F1
#
_entry.id   AF-A0A699GQ62-F1
#
_cell.length_a   1.000
_cell.length_b   1.000
_cell.length_c   1.000
_cell.angle_alpha   90.00
_cell.angle_beta   90.00
_cell.angle_gamma   90.00
#
_symmetry.space_group_name_H-M   'P 1'
#
loop_
_entity.id
_entity.type
_entity.pdbx_description
1 polymer ?
#
loop_
_entity_poly.entity_id
_entity_poly.type
_entity_poly.pdbx_seq_one_letter_code
_entity_poly.pdbx_strand_id
1 'polypeptide(L)'
;MDRFAKLEAFPRLFALEIIKDALMKDHISISGDFLWQWHRDLRGGREAEQLRLLLDILRNIELMEGPYEWRWMLDPMGVFNVAGLRKKVDAIYLPSQDQPTSWNNLLSQKVNIMAWKLLRNRLPTKFNLDARGIDLHSTLCSICKEVLEDVDHAFCGCMNAKNL
;
A
#
# COMPACT_ATOMS: atom_id res chain seq x y z
N MET A 1 20.47 11.39 12.07
CA MET A 1 19.95 11.97 10.81
C MET A 1 21.14 12.27 9.91
N ASP A 2 21.13 11.78 8.68
CA ASP A 2 22.22 11.94 7.72
C ASP A 2 22.20 13.36 7.07
N ARG A 3 23.35 13.82 6.61
CA ARG A 3 23.59 15.13 5.96
C ARG A 3 22.61 15.40 4.81
N PHE A 4 22.40 14.39 3.96
CA PHE A 4 21.52 14.50 2.79
C PHE A 4 20.06 14.75 3.18
N ALA A 5 19.59 14.09 4.25
CA ALA A 5 18.24 14.28 4.76
C ALA A 5 18.02 15.69 5.35
N LYS A 6 19.04 16.27 6.01
CA LYS A 6 18.97 17.64 6.56
C LYS A 6 18.89 18.70 5.45
N LEU A 7 19.61 18.50 4.34
CA LEU A 7 19.62 19.41 3.18
C LEU A 7 18.26 19.44 2.45
N GLU A 8 17.67 18.27 2.19
CA GLU A 8 16.39 18.18 1.46
C GLU A 8 15.20 18.60 2.33
N ALA A 9 15.15 18.16 3.59
CA ALA A 9 13.99 18.41 4.46
C ALA A 9 14.00 19.83 5.06
N PHE A 10 15.18 20.38 5.38
CA PHE A 10 15.32 21.66 6.10
C PHE A 10 16.35 22.59 5.46
N PRO A 11 16.17 22.99 4.18
CA PRO A 11 17.18 23.74 3.42
C PRO A 11 17.54 25.10 4.03
N ARG A 12 16.62 25.77 4.76
CA ARG A 12 16.90 27.08 5.35
C ARG A 12 17.71 26.96 6.64
N LEU A 13 17.42 25.96 7.46
CA LEU A 13 18.27 25.65 8.62
C LEU A 13 19.65 25.21 8.17
N PHE A 14 19.72 24.39 7.11
CA PHE A 14 21.00 24.00 6.51
C PHE A 14 21.79 25.21 5.99
N ALA A 15 21.12 26.20 5.38
CA ALA A 15 21.78 27.42 4.92
C ALA A 15 22.41 28.21 6.08
N LEU A 16 21.75 28.25 7.25
CA LEU A 16 22.21 28.94 8.46
C LEU A 16 23.36 28.23 9.18
N GLU A 17 23.51 26.92 8.99
CA GLU A 17 24.53 26.10 9.64
C GLU A 17 25.96 26.57 9.29
N ILE A 18 26.80 26.81 10.30
CA ILE A 18 28.22 27.15 10.06
C ILE A 18 28.98 25.91 9.55
N ILE A 19 28.75 24.77 10.19
CA ILE A 19 29.43 23.51 9.88
C ILE A 19 28.51 22.64 9.02
N LYS A 20 28.68 22.69 7.70
CA LYS A 20 27.81 21.99 6.74
C LYS A 20 27.83 20.45 6.87
N ASP A 21 28.88 19.92 7.49
CA ASP A 21 29.06 18.48 7.70
C ASP A 21 28.68 18.04 9.12
N ALA A 22 28.16 18.95 9.96
CA ALA A 22 27.71 18.61 11.31
C ALA A 22 26.50 17.66 11.26
N LEU A 23 26.62 16.56 12.01
CA LEU A 23 25.52 15.62 12.23
C LEU A 23 24.62 16.14 13.34
N MET A 24 23.38 15.66 13.37
CA MET A 24 22.42 16.06 14.41
C MET A 24 22.92 15.78 15.84
N LYS A 25 23.74 14.73 16.02
CA LYS A 25 24.37 14.39 17.31
C LYS A 25 25.35 15.47 17.80
N ASP A 26 25.96 16.23 16.90
CA ASP A 26 26.95 17.25 17.23
C ASP A 26 26.29 18.54 17.76
N HIS A 27 24.97 18.64 17.59
CA HIS A 27 24.14 19.74 18.09
C HIS A 27 23.45 19.41 19.41
N ILE A 28 23.76 18.29 20.06
CA ILE A 28 23.13 17.88 21.33
C ILE A 28 24.19 17.95 22.43
N SER A 29 23.89 18.71 23.49
CA SER A 29 24.74 18.76 24.67
C SER A 29 24.58 17.49 25.51
N ILE A 30 25.53 17.27 26.42
CA ILE A 30 25.47 16.19 27.41
C ILE A 30 24.24 16.36 28.35
N SER A 31 23.71 17.58 28.50
CA SER A 31 22.48 17.86 29.25
C SER A 31 21.19 17.60 28.47
N GLY A 32 21.29 17.24 27.18
CA GLY A 32 20.15 17.03 26.28
C GLY A 32 19.62 18.31 25.62
N ASP A 33 20.31 19.45 25.80
CA ASP A 33 19.95 20.72 25.18
C ASP A 33 20.52 20.84 23.77
N PHE A 34 19.75 21.45 22.86
CA PHE A 34 20.22 21.68 21.49
C PHE A 34 21.12 22.92 21.40
N LEU A 35 22.36 22.72 20.98
CA LEU A 35 23.35 23.76 20.72
C LEU A 35 23.49 23.98 19.21
N TRP A 36 22.71 24.92 18.68
CA TRP A 36 22.75 25.31 17.28
C TRP A 36 23.92 26.26 17.01
N GLN A 37 24.70 26.00 15.96
CA GLN A 37 25.82 26.84 15.54
C GLN A 37 25.49 27.56 14.25
N TRP A 38 24.54 28.49 14.32
CA TRP A 38 24.14 29.27 13.14
C TRP A 38 24.98 30.53 12.98
N HIS A 39 25.28 30.88 11.72
CA HIS A 39 26.05 32.08 11.41
C HIS A 39 25.26 33.38 11.69
N ARG A 40 23.96 33.29 12.02
CA ARG A 40 23.07 34.37 12.44
C ARG A 40 21.82 33.80 13.14
N ASP A 41 21.11 34.65 13.88
CA ASP A 41 19.83 34.31 14.49
C ASP A 41 18.71 34.10 13.46
N LEU A 42 17.71 33.31 13.84
CA LEU A 42 16.51 33.07 13.04
C LEU A 42 15.71 34.36 12.87
N ARG A 43 15.31 34.65 11.64
CA ARG A 43 14.48 35.82 11.33
C ARG A 43 12.98 35.54 11.46
N GLY A 44 12.62 34.37 11.97
CA GLY A 44 11.23 33.92 12.07
C GLY A 44 10.63 33.42 10.76
N GLY A 45 9.30 33.32 10.72
CA GLY A 45 8.55 32.83 9.56
C GLY A 45 8.94 31.41 9.18
N ARG A 46 9.33 31.21 7.91
CA ARG A 46 9.68 29.88 7.37
C ARG A 46 10.92 29.24 8.02
N GLU A 47 11.83 30.04 8.58
CA GLU A 47 13.00 29.50 9.30
C GLU A 47 12.58 28.92 10.66
N ALA A 48 11.75 29.65 11.41
CA ALA A 48 11.19 29.18 12.67
C ALA A 48 10.26 27.98 12.48
N GLU A 49 9.49 27.94 11.39
CA GLU A 49 8.63 26.80 11.08
C GLU A 49 9.44 25.53 10.77
N GLN A 50 10.54 25.65 10.03
CA GLN A 50 11.44 24.51 9.81
C GLN A 50 12.06 24.02 11.13
N LEU A 51 12.46 24.93 12.02
CA LEU A 51 12.97 24.54 13.34
C LEU A 51 11.89 23.82 14.14
N ARG A 52 10.65 24.32 14.14
CA ARG A 52 9.54 23.71 14.87
C ARG A 52 9.29 22.28 14.40
N LEU A 53 9.26 22.06 13.07
CA LEU A 53 9.09 20.74 12.48
C LEU A 53 10.26 19.80 12.81
N LEU A 54 11.48 20.31 12.80
CA LEU A 54 12.66 19.53 13.18
C LEU A 54 12.59 19.10 14.64
N LEU A 55 12.24 20.01 15.56
CA LEU A 55 12.09 19.72 16.98
C LEU A 55 10.95 18.72 17.25
N ASP A 56 9.86 18.79 16.49
CA ASP A 56 8.75 17.83 16.60
C ASP A 56 9.16 16.40 16.20
N ILE A 57 9.96 16.26 15.14
CA ILE A 57 10.54 14.97 14.75
C ILE A 57 11.48 14.46 15.85
N LEU A 58 12.36 15.32 16.36
CA LEU A 58 13.35 14.96 17.38
C LEU A 58 12.70 14.58 18.70
N ARG A 59 11.57 15.19 19.07
CA ARG A 59 10.81 14.86 20.28
C ARG A 59 10.36 13.39 20.31
N ASN A 60 10.15 12.78 19.15
CA ASN A 60 9.72 11.39 19.02
C ASN A 60 10.92 10.41 18.88
N ILE A 61 12.16 10.90 19.02
CA ILE A 61 13.37 10.10 18.90
C ILE A 61 13.99 9.93 20.29
N GLU A 62 13.99 8.70 20.79
CA GLU A 62 14.81 8.32 21.95
C GLU A 62 16.21 7.96 21.45
N LEU A 63 17.21 8.74 21.88
CA LEU A 63 18.62 8.44 21.61
C LEU A 63 19.10 7.41 22.64
N MET A 64 19.30 6.17 22.20
CA MET A 64 19.94 5.14 23.01
C MET A 64 21.44 5.11 22.73
N GLU A 65 22.26 5.05 23.77
CA GLU A 65 23.68 4.73 23.63
C GLU A 65 23.83 3.25 23.25
N GLY A 66 24.24 2.99 22.02
CA GLY A 66 24.41 1.63 21.50
C GLY A 66 24.79 1.61 20.01
N PRO A 67 25.14 0.43 19.46
CA PRO A 67 25.33 0.28 18.03
C PRO A 67 24.05 0.66 17.27
N TYR A 68 24.20 1.34 16.13
CA TYR A 68 23.08 1.70 15.28
C TYR A 68 22.41 0.44 14.72
N GLU A 69 21.20 0.13 15.20
CA GLU A 69 20.37 -0.96 14.67
C GLU A 69 19.21 -0.40 13.84
N TRP A 70 19.06 -0.89 12.61
CA TRP A 70 17.89 -0.60 11.80
C TRP A 70 16.71 -1.45 12.27
N ARG A 71 15.66 -0.80 12.80
CA ARG A 71 14.41 -1.47 13.18
C ARG A 71 13.29 -1.11 12.23
N TRP A 72 12.55 -2.12 11.81
CA TRP A 72 11.39 -1.96 10.95
C TRP A 72 10.18 -1.53 11.77
N MET A 73 9.72 -0.30 11.60
CA MET A 73 8.61 0.29 12.39
C MET A 73 7.26 -0.42 12.23
N LEU A 74 7.12 -1.27 11.20
CA LEU A 74 5.88 -1.99 10.94
C LEU A 74 5.77 -3.30 11.71
N ASP A 75 6.83 -3.72 12.41
CA ASP A 75 6.87 -4.93 13.23
C ASP A 75 7.24 -4.57 14.68
N PRO A 76 6.51 -5.07 15.70
CA PRO A 76 6.80 -4.78 17.11
C PRO A 76 8.19 -5.25 17.57
N MET A 77 8.75 -6.28 16.95
CA MET A 77 10.11 -6.76 17.24
C MET A 77 11.17 -6.02 16.41
N GLY A 78 10.76 -5.08 15.55
CA GLY A 78 11.64 -4.32 14.69
C GLY A 78 12.28 -5.14 13.55
N VAL A 79 11.80 -6.36 13.29
CA VAL A 79 12.41 -7.25 12.30
C VAL A 79 11.66 -7.13 10.97
N PHE A 80 12.40 -6.87 9.90
CA PHE A 80 11.81 -6.85 8.56
C PHE A 80 11.33 -8.26 8.15
N ASN A 81 10.08 -8.34 7.71
CA ASN A 81 9.51 -9.57 7.17
C ASN A 81 8.59 -9.26 5.97
N VAL A 82 8.88 -9.88 4.83
CA VAL A 82 8.08 -9.76 3.60
C VAL A 82 6.63 -10.18 3.83
N ALA A 83 6.39 -11.23 4.62
CA ALA A 83 5.04 -11.69 4.93
C ALA A 83 4.25 -10.65 5.75
N GLY A 84 4.91 -9.97 6.69
CA GLY A 84 4.31 -8.90 7.48
C GLY A 84 3.98 -7.68 6.62
N LEU A 85 4.90 -7.28 5.74
CA LEU A 85 4.69 -6.16 4.82
C LEU A 85 3.52 -6.45 3.89
N ARG A 86 3.51 -7.65 3.30
CA ARG A 86 2.44 -8.10 2.40
C ARG A 86 1.07 -8.04 3.07
N LYS A 87 0.95 -8.54 4.30
CA LYS A 87 -0.30 -8.47 5.06
C LYS A 87 -0.80 -7.04 5.27
N LYS A 88 0.09 -6.09 5.60
CA LYS A 88 -0.30 -4.68 5.78
C LYS A 88 -0.71 -4.02 4.46
N VAL A 89 0.01 -4.28 3.38
CA VAL A 89 -0.35 -3.80 2.04
C VAL A 89 -1.70 -4.37 1.63
N ASP A 90 -1.90 -5.68 1.77
CA ASP A 90 -3.15 -6.33 1.44
C ASP A 90 -4.33 -5.79 2.25
N ALA A 91 -4.14 -5.48 3.54
CA ALA A 91 -5.18 -4.86 4.37
C ALA A 91 -5.60 -3.45 3.93
N ILE A 92 -4.72 -2.72 3.24
CA ILE A 92 -5.02 -1.36 2.73
C ILE A 92 -5.70 -1.44 1.36
N TYR A 93 -5.24 -2.32 0.48
CA TYR A 93 -5.61 -2.29 -0.94
C TYR A 93 -6.61 -3.36 -1.35
N LEU A 94 -6.67 -4.50 -0.66
CA LEU A 94 -7.59 -5.57 -1.02
C LEU A 94 -8.92 -5.36 -0.26
N PRO A 95 -10.06 -5.33 -0.96
CA PRO A 95 -11.35 -5.35 -0.28
C PRO A 95 -11.43 -6.61 0.58
N SER A 96 -12.03 -6.50 1.77
CA SER A 96 -12.34 -7.64 2.62
C SER A 96 -13.18 -8.62 1.78
N GLN A 97 -12.55 -9.71 1.38
CA GLN A 97 -13.22 -10.78 0.64
C GLN A 97 -14.05 -11.56 1.67
N ASP A 98 -15.38 -11.50 1.56
CA ASP A 98 -16.29 -12.20 2.50
C ASP A 98 -16.03 -13.71 2.57
N GLN A 99 -15.45 -14.30 1.50
CA GLN A 99 -15.10 -15.72 1.48
C GLN A 99 -13.68 -15.96 0.94
N PRO A 100 -12.84 -16.70 1.69
CA PRO A 100 -11.55 -17.17 1.21
C PRO A 100 -11.74 -18.10 0.01
N THR A 101 -10.84 -18.00 -0.97
CA THR A 101 -10.84 -18.91 -2.11
C THR A 101 -10.28 -20.26 -1.69
N SER A 102 -11.11 -21.32 -1.72
CA SER A 102 -10.67 -22.69 -1.50
C SER A 102 -10.25 -23.35 -2.82
N TRP A 103 -8.99 -23.77 -2.91
CA TRP A 103 -8.47 -24.55 -4.04
C TRP A 103 -8.62 -26.04 -3.74
N ASN A 104 -9.19 -26.82 -4.67
CA ASN A 104 -9.24 -28.28 -4.54
C ASN A 104 -8.01 -28.89 -5.23
N ASN A 105 -7.09 -29.45 -4.44
CA ASN A 105 -5.85 -30.04 -4.94
C ASN A 105 -6.07 -31.33 -5.77
N LEU A 106 -7.26 -31.93 -5.72
CA LEU A 106 -7.63 -33.08 -6.56
C LEU A 106 -8.04 -32.66 -7.98
N LEU A 107 -8.37 -31.38 -8.17
CA LEU A 107 -8.80 -30.84 -9.46
C LEU A 107 -7.65 -30.14 -10.16
N SER A 108 -7.65 -30.19 -11.50
CA SER A 108 -6.70 -29.40 -12.27
C SER A 108 -6.87 -27.91 -12.01
N GLN A 109 -5.78 -27.14 -12.18
CA GLN A 109 -5.79 -25.70 -11.98
C GLN A 109 -6.86 -25.00 -12.85
N LYS A 110 -7.10 -25.49 -14.07
CA LYS A 110 -8.13 -24.96 -14.98
C LYS A 110 -9.52 -25.09 -14.39
N VAL A 111 -9.86 -26.26 -13.82
CA VAL A 111 -11.16 -26.52 -13.21
C VAL A 111 -11.34 -25.64 -11.97
N ASN A 112 -10.31 -25.53 -11.13
CA ASN A 112 -10.40 -24.64 -9.98
C ASN A 112 -10.60 -23.17 -10.37
N ILE A 113 -9.88 -22.67 -11.38
CA ILE A 113 -10.07 -21.28 -11.87
C ILE A 113 -11.48 -21.09 -12.42
N MET A 114 -12.01 -22.08 -13.13
CA MET A 114 -13.38 -22.03 -13.67
C MET A 114 -14.41 -21.99 -12.54
N ALA A 115 -14.29 -22.86 -11.54
CA ALA A 115 -15.14 -22.86 -10.36
C ALA A 115 -15.06 -21.55 -9.57
N TRP A 116 -13.86 -21.01 -9.39
CA TRP A 116 -13.65 -19.70 -8.76
C TRP A 116 -14.34 -18.57 -9.51
N LYS A 117 -14.25 -18.55 -10.85
CA LYS A 117 -14.96 -17.56 -11.68
C LYS A 117 -16.47 -17.75 -11.59
N LEU A 118 -16.95 -18.99 -11.57
CA LEU A 118 -18.37 -19.33 -11.47
C LEU A 118 -18.96 -18.81 -10.15
N LEU A 119 -18.36 -19.17 -9.02
CA LEU A 119 -18.81 -18.78 -7.68
C LEU A 119 -18.85 -17.26 -7.45
N ARG A 120 -18.12 -16.49 -8.25
CA ARG A 120 -18.03 -15.03 -8.15
C ARG A 120 -18.81 -14.30 -9.23
N ASN A 121 -19.60 -15.03 -10.03
CA ASN A 121 -20.27 -14.51 -11.22
C ASN A 121 -19.31 -13.70 -12.14
N ARG A 122 -18.11 -14.25 -12.38
CA ARG A 122 -17.04 -13.60 -13.16
C ARG A 122 -16.78 -14.26 -14.51
N LEU A 123 -17.56 -15.26 -14.89
CA LEU A 123 -17.47 -15.87 -16.21
C LEU A 123 -17.90 -14.88 -17.31
N PRO A 124 -17.33 -14.97 -18.51
CA PRO A 124 -17.59 -14.05 -19.61
C PRO A 124 -18.91 -14.37 -20.33
N THR A 125 -20.00 -14.46 -19.59
CA THR A 125 -21.34 -14.55 -20.21
C THR A 125 -21.72 -13.20 -20.80
N LYS A 126 -22.60 -13.14 -21.80
CA LYS A 126 -22.97 -11.84 -22.40
C LYS A 126 -23.50 -10.85 -21.37
N PHE A 127 -24.30 -11.31 -20.39
CA PHE A 127 -24.77 -10.47 -19.29
C PHE A 127 -23.60 -9.84 -18.51
N ASN A 128 -22.58 -10.63 -18.16
CA ASN A 128 -21.42 -10.14 -17.41
C ASN A 128 -20.48 -9.27 -18.25
N LEU A 129 -20.44 -9.45 -19.57
CA LEU A 129 -19.67 -8.62 -20.49
C LEU A 129 -20.33 -7.24 -20.64
N ASP A 130 -21.65 -7.21 -20.84
CA ASP A 130 -22.45 -5.98 -20.90
C ASP A 130 -22.34 -5.17 -19.60
N ALA A 131 -22.46 -5.83 -18.44
CA ALA A 131 -22.25 -5.19 -17.13
C ALA A 131 -20.85 -4.61 -16.92
N ARG A 132 -19.85 -5.01 -17.72
CA ARG A 132 -18.49 -4.44 -17.72
C ARG A 132 -18.31 -3.34 -18.78
N GLY A 133 -19.36 -2.95 -19.47
CA GLY A 133 -19.35 -1.93 -20.51
C GLY A 133 -18.79 -2.41 -21.85
N ILE A 134 -18.79 -3.73 -22.11
CA ILE A 134 -18.46 -4.26 -23.43
C ILE A 134 -19.73 -4.19 -24.29
N ASP A 135 -19.67 -3.42 -25.38
CA ASP A 135 -20.77 -3.27 -26.31
C ASP A 135 -21.06 -4.59 -27.04
N LEU A 136 -22.29 -5.07 -26.91
CA LEU A 136 -22.78 -6.31 -27.50
C LEU A 136 -24.06 -6.02 -28.26
N HIS A 137 -24.21 -6.64 -29.44
CA HIS A 137 -25.45 -6.52 -30.22
C HIS A 137 -26.69 -7.04 -29.48
N SER A 138 -26.51 -8.01 -28.57
CA SER A 138 -27.57 -8.54 -27.72
C SER A 138 -26.96 -9.28 -26.52
N THR A 139 -27.64 -9.19 -25.38
CA THR A 139 -27.33 -9.95 -24.16
C THR A 139 -28.02 -11.31 -24.08
N LEU A 140 -28.81 -11.67 -25.10
CA LEU A 140 -29.53 -12.94 -25.18
C LEU A 140 -28.58 -14.11 -25.43
N CYS A 141 -28.94 -15.27 -24.89
CA CYS A 141 -28.23 -16.54 -25.04
C CYS A 141 -27.97 -16.85 -26.51
N SER A 142 -26.72 -17.22 -26.81
CA SER A 142 -26.31 -17.52 -28.18
C SER A 142 -26.99 -18.77 -28.75
N ILE A 143 -27.51 -19.65 -27.89
CA ILE A 143 -28.12 -20.93 -28.26
C ILE A 143 -29.63 -20.76 -28.45
N CYS A 144 -30.37 -20.34 -27.40
CA CYS A 144 -31.82 -20.20 -27.49
C CYS A 144 -32.28 -18.87 -28.09
N LYS A 145 -31.47 -17.80 -27.99
CA LYS A 145 -31.78 -16.44 -28.45
C LYS A 145 -33.05 -15.82 -27.83
N GLU A 146 -33.55 -16.38 -26.73
CA GLU A 146 -34.80 -15.95 -26.09
C GLU A 146 -34.59 -15.40 -24.68
N VAL A 147 -33.65 -15.98 -23.91
CA VAL A 147 -33.39 -15.62 -22.51
C VAL A 147 -32.01 -14.95 -22.40
N LEU A 148 -31.82 -14.09 -21.40
CA LEU A 148 -30.51 -13.49 -21.09
C LEU A 148 -29.44 -14.56 -20.84
N GLU A 149 -28.24 -14.33 -21.35
CA GLU A 149 -27.09 -15.21 -21.11
C GLU A 149 -26.41 -14.83 -19.79
N ASP A 150 -27.03 -15.20 -18.68
CA ASP A 150 -26.39 -15.22 -17.36
C ASP A 150 -25.68 -16.56 -17.11
N VAL A 151 -25.03 -16.69 -15.95
CA VAL A 151 -24.26 -17.88 -15.60
C VAL A 151 -25.16 -19.11 -15.45
N ASP A 152 -26.33 -18.97 -14.84
CA ASP A 152 -27.23 -20.09 -14.60
C ASP A 152 -27.82 -20.61 -15.91
N HIS A 153 -28.23 -19.70 -16.80
CA HIS A 153 -28.74 -20.02 -18.12
C HIS A 153 -27.67 -20.65 -19.01
N ALA A 154 -26.45 -20.11 -18.99
CA ALA A 154 -25.34 -20.62 -19.79
C ALA A 154 -24.92 -22.05 -19.42
N PHE A 155 -25.00 -22.44 -18.14
CA PHE A 155 -24.58 -23.75 -17.67
C PHE A 155 -25.70 -24.79 -17.62
N CYS A 156 -26.88 -24.39 -17.14
CA CYS A 156 -27.93 -25.34 -16.75
C CYS A 156 -29.33 -24.96 -17.25
N GLY A 157 -29.59 -23.67 -17.53
CA GLY A 157 -30.92 -23.16 -17.81
C GLY A 157 -31.35 -23.19 -19.28
N CYS A 158 -30.42 -23.29 -20.23
CA CYS A 158 -30.78 -23.35 -21.64
C CYS A 158 -31.35 -24.72 -22.05
N MET A 159 -32.67 -24.79 -22.29
CA MET A 159 -33.31 -26.04 -22.72
C MET A 159 -32.78 -26.52 -24.08
N ASN A 160 -32.49 -25.59 -24.99
CA ASN A 160 -31.97 -25.91 -26.32
C ASN A 160 -30.51 -26.43 -26.27
N ALA A 161 -29.77 -26.12 -25.20
CA ALA A 161 -28.41 -26.62 -25.02
C ALA A 161 -28.35 -28.07 -24.55
N LYS A 162 -29.45 -28.60 -23.97
CA LYS A 162 -29.52 -30.00 -23.50
C LYS A 162 -29.53 -31.03 -24.63
N ASN A 163 -29.82 -30.59 -25.85
CA ASN A 163 -29.95 -31.44 -27.04
C ASN A 163 -28.78 -31.26 -28.02
N LEU A 164 -27.69 -30.60 -27.59
CA LEU A 164 -26.42 -30.50 -28.32
C LEU A 164 -25.50 -31.67 -27.93
#